data_AF-A0A535QK18-F1
#
_entry.id   AF-A0A535QK18-F1
#
_cell.length_a   1.000
_cell.length_b   1.000
_cell.length_c   1.000
_cell.angle_alpha   90.00
_cell.angle_beta   90.00
_cell.angle_gamma   90.00
#
_symmetry.space_group_name_H-M   'P 1'
#
loop_
_entity.id
_entity.type
_entity.pdbx_description
1 polymer ?
#
loop_
_entity_poly.entity_id
_entity_poly.type
_entity_poly.pdbx_seq_one_letter_code
_entity_poly.pdbx_strand_id
1 'polypeptide(L)'
;MTHPALQQLIIERIQREGPLTFAEYMRMALYEPGYGYYVTGAPKMGWQGDYFTSTDVSTLFANCMGRQLYRMWESLKRPTPFLALEQGAGRGDLAAGVRAWAAKEAPDFSTALDYRVSDMRSGEDALNSVSTGKTKSEASDAPEPSVI
;
A
#
# COMPACT_ATOMS: atom_id res chain seq x y z
N MET A 1 -10.38 17.45 16.78
CA MET A 1 -9.56 18.68 16.86
C MET A 1 -9.14 19.01 15.45
N THR A 2 -9.53 20.16 14.90
CA THR A 2 -9.01 20.66 13.63
C THR A 2 -7.50 20.77 13.75
N HIS A 3 -6.74 20.07 12.90
CA HIS A 3 -5.29 20.21 12.86
C HIS A 3 -4.95 21.60 12.30
N PRO A 4 -4.60 22.59 13.15
CA PRO A 4 -4.47 23.98 12.70
C PRO A 4 -3.35 24.11 11.66
N ALA A 5 -2.36 23.24 11.75
CA ALA A 5 -1.23 23.17 10.84
C ALA A 5 -1.60 22.70 9.42
N LEU A 6 -2.48 21.70 9.26
CA LEU A 6 -2.91 21.24 7.92
C LEU A 6 -3.75 22.30 7.22
N GLN A 7 -4.70 22.89 7.96
CA GLN A 7 -5.53 23.96 7.45
C GLN A 7 -4.67 25.12 6.94
N GLN A 8 -3.64 25.50 7.70
CA GLN A 8 -2.71 26.54 7.31
C GLN A 8 -1.96 26.21 6.01
N LEU A 9 -1.46 24.97 5.85
CA LEU A 9 -0.80 24.52 4.62
C LEU A 9 -1.74 24.60 3.40
N ILE A 10 -3.01 24.23 3.56
CA ILE A 10 -4.02 24.31 2.50
C ILE A 10 -4.26 25.77 2.12
N ILE A 11 -4.42 26.67 3.10
CA ILE A 11 -4.62 28.10 2.87
C ILE A 11 -3.43 28.70 2.12
N GLU A 12 -2.20 28.41 2.57
CA GLU A 12 -0.97 28.91 1.93
C GLU A 12 -0.84 28.42 0.49
N ARG A 13 -1.21 27.16 0.23
CA ARG A 13 -1.20 26.62 -1.13
C ARG A 13 -2.22 27.32 -2.03
N ILE A 14 -3.44 27.57 -1.53
CA ILE A 14 -4.46 28.31 -2.27
C ILE A 14 -4.01 29.74 -2.58
N GLN A 15 -3.37 30.41 -1.63
CA GLN A 15 -2.86 31.77 -1.81
C GLN A 15 -1.75 31.84 -2.87
N ARG A 16 -0.91 30.80 -2.97
CA ARG A 16 0.23 30.75 -3.90
C ARG A 16 -0.15 30.26 -5.30
N GLU A 17 -0.97 29.22 -5.39
CA GLU A 17 -1.23 28.47 -6.63
C GLU A 17 -2.65 28.71 -7.18
N GLY A 18 -3.51 29.37 -6.42
CA GLY A 18 -4.93 29.55 -6.75
C GLY A 18 -5.82 28.45 -6.18
N PRO A 19 -7.12 28.44 -6.54
CA PRO A 19 -8.08 27.48 -6.00
C PRO A 19 -7.67 26.02 -6.21
N LEU A 20 -7.81 25.21 -5.17
CA LEU A 20 -7.62 23.76 -5.26
C LEU A 20 -8.88 23.08 -5.80
N THR A 21 -8.69 22.05 -6.61
CA THR A 21 -9.74 21.08 -6.89
C THR A 21 -10.08 20.29 -5.62
N PHE A 22 -11.29 19.71 -5.57
CA PHE A 22 -11.67 18.84 -4.46
C PHE A 22 -10.73 17.63 -4.32
N ALA A 23 -10.22 17.10 -5.44
CA ALA A 23 -9.25 16.01 -5.42
C ALA A 23 -7.93 16.39 -4.73
N GLU A 24 -7.43 17.61 -4.96
CA GLU A 24 -6.23 18.10 -4.29
C GLU A 24 -6.46 18.33 -2.80
N TYR A 25 -7.60 18.94 -2.44
CA TYR A 25 -7.98 19.08 -1.04
C TYR A 25 -8.04 17.73 -0.33
N MET A 26 -8.72 16.73 -0.92
CA MET A 26 -8.82 15.39 -0.34
C MET A 26 -7.46 14.70 -0.21
N ARG A 27 -6.57 14.89 -1.20
CA ARG A 27 -5.20 14.36 -1.12
C ARG A 27 -4.46 14.93 0.10
N MET A 28 -4.50 16.24 0.29
CA MET A 28 -3.87 16.88 1.45
C MET A 28 -4.53 16.41 2.76
N ALA A 29 -5.86 16.38 2.82
CA ALA A 29 -6.59 15.93 4.00
C ALA A 29 -6.24 14.49 4.43
N LEU A 30 -6.02 13.60 3.47
CA LEU A 30 -5.77 12.19 3.73
C LEU A 30 -4.28 11.85 3.89
N TYR A 31 -3.38 12.49 3.14
CA TYR A 31 -2.00 12.03 2.97
C TYR A 31 -0.91 13.10 3.11
N GLU A 32 -1.24 14.35 3.44
CA GLU A 32 -0.23 15.40 3.64
C GLU A 32 0.82 14.95 4.67
N PRO A 33 2.13 14.97 4.34
CA PRO A 33 3.15 14.48 5.25
C PRO A 33 3.12 15.14 6.63
N GLY A 34 3.03 14.31 7.67
CA GLY A 34 2.95 14.79 9.06
C GLY A 34 1.60 15.37 9.48
N TYR A 35 0.61 15.44 8.58
CA TYR A 35 -0.70 16.05 8.88
C TYR A 35 -1.93 15.26 8.41
N GLY A 36 -1.81 14.50 7.32
CA GLY A 36 -2.91 13.77 6.71
C GLY A 36 -3.43 12.64 7.59
N TYR A 37 -4.72 12.34 7.45
CA TYR A 37 -5.43 11.37 8.28
C TYR A 37 -4.76 9.98 8.32
N TYR A 38 -4.33 9.46 7.16
CA TYR A 38 -3.74 8.11 7.05
C TYR A 38 -2.25 8.04 7.38
N VAL A 39 -1.60 9.19 7.53
CA VAL A 39 -0.14 9.28 7.70
C VAL A 39 0.27 9.85 9.05
N THR A 40 -0.70 10.10 9.95
CA THR A 40 -0.46 10.70 11.26
C THR A 40 -1.10 9.93 12.42
N GLY A 41 -0.37 9.88 13.54
CA GLY A 41 -0.90 9.47 14.83
C GLY A 41 -1.07 7.95 15.03
N ALA A 42 -1.97 7.62 15.96
CA ALA A 42 -2.27 6.26 16.41
C ALA A 42 -3.03 5.43 15.34
N PRO A 43 -3.15 4.10 15.51
CA PRO A 43 -3.81 3.22 14.54
C PRO A 43 -5.22 3.72 14.21
N LYS A 44 -5.48 3.99 12.92
CA LYS A 44 -6.79 4.48 12.45
C LYS A 44 -7.78 3.35 12.16
N MET A 45 -7.26 2.15 11.91
CA MET A 45 -8.04 0.97 11.53
C MET A 45 -8.05 -0.09 12.63
N GLY A 46 -9.17 -0.77 12.77
CA GLY A 46 -9.41 -1.89 13.67
C GLY A 46 -10.23 -1.52 14.89
N TRP A 47 -10.42 -2.47 15.80
CA TRP A 47 -11.29 -2.31 16.99
C TRP A 47 -10.88 -1.16 17.92
N GLN A 48 -9.63 -0.71 17.84
CA GLN A 48 -9.07 0.40 18.63
C GLN A 48 -8.92 1.69 17.82
N GLY A 49 -9.24 1.65 16.53
CA GLY A 49 -9.18 2.79 15.62
C GLY A 49 -10.53 3.48 15.44
N ASP A 50 -10.60 4.39 14.48
CA ASP A 50 -11.81 5.15 14.17
C ASP A 50 -12.86 4.29 13.45
N TYR A 51 -12.42 3.21 12.80
CA TYR A 51 -13.28 2.25 12.11
C TYR A 51 -12.62 0.88 12.00
N PHE A 52 -13.43 -0.15 11.76
CA PHE A 52 -12.99 -1.50 11.44
C PHE A 52 -13.54 -1.94 10.08
N THR A 53 -12.94 -2.98 9.51
CA THR A 53 -13.22 -3.50 8.18
C THR A 53 -13.61 -4.98 8.25
N SER A 54 -13.98 -5.59 7.12
CA SER A 54 -14.41 -7.00 7.10
C SER A 54 -13.36 -7.98 7.63
N THR A 55 -12.07 -7.68 7.46
CA THR A 55 -10.97 -8.51 7.99
C THR A 55 -10.82 -8.40 9.51
N ASP A 56 -11.29 -7.32 10.13
CA ASP A 56 -11.33 -7.17 11.58
C ASP A 56 -12.42 -8.00 12.25
N VAL A 57 -13.52 -8.27 11.53
CA VAL A 57 -14.70 -8.97 12.04
C VAL A 57 -14.50 -10.47 12.02
N SER A 58 -13.97 -11.01 10.92
CA SER A 58 -13.84 -12.46 10.74
C SER A 58 -12.85 -12.84 9.65
N THR A 59 -12.17 -13.97 9.85
CA THR A 59 -11.35 -14.63 8.83
C THR A 59 -12.17 -15.15 7.64
N LEU A 60 -13.50 -15.24 7.78
CA LEU A 60 -14.39 -15.69 6.71
C LEU A 60 -14.22 -14.86 5.44
N PHE A 61 -14.05 -13.54 5.56
CA PHE A 61 -13.87 -12.68 4.39
C PHE A 61 -12.60 -13.05 3.60
N ALA A 62 -11.48 -13.22 4.29
CA ALA A 62 -10.22 -13.62 3.65
C ALA A 62 -10.29 -15.02 3.04
N ASN A 63 -10.99 -15.97 3.70
CA ASN A 63 -11.21 -17.32 3.16
C ASN A 63 -12.06 -17.28 1.87
N CYS A 64 -13.11 -16.46 1.84
CA CYS A 64 -13.93 -16.26 0.65
C CYS A 64 -13.11 -15.68 -0.50
N MET A 65 -12.27 -14.68 -0.23
CA MET A 65 -11.38 -14.10 -1.23
C MET A 65 -10.34 -15.09 -1.74
N GLY A 66 -9.74 -15.89 -0.86
CA GLY A 66 -8.81 -16.95 -1.24
C GLY A 66 -9.48 -17.97 -2.17
N ARG A 67 -10.69 -18.41 -1.82
CA ARG A 67 -11.48 -19.33 -2.67
C ARG A 67 -11.81 -18.72 -4.02
N GLN A 68 -12.14 -17.43 -4.07
CA GLN A 68 -12.43 -16.75 -5.32
C GLN A 68 -11.18 -16.66 -6.22
N LEU A 69 -10.02 -16.31 -5.65
CA LEU A 69 -8.76 -16.25 -6.38
C LEU A 69 -8.33 -17.62 -6.90
N TYR A 70 -8.52 -18.68 -6.10
CA TYR A 70 -8.29 -20.06 -6.55
C TYR A 70 -9.13 -20.41 -7.79
N ARG A 71 -10.43 -20.08 -7.78
CA ARG A 71 -11.32 -20.32 -8.93
C ARG A 71 -10.88 -19.54 -10.17
N MET A 72 -10.40 -18.31 -9.99
CA MET A 72 -9.84 -17.51 -11.09
C MET A 72 -8.58 -18.16 -11.65
N TRP A 73 -7.67 -18.61 -10.79
CA TRP A 73 -6.46 -19.33 -11.19
C TRP A 73 -6.77 -20.61 -11.99
N GLU A 74 -7.74 -21.43 -11.54
CA GLU A 74 -8.20 -22.60 -12.30
C GLU A 74 -8.77 -22.22 -13.67
N SER A 75 -9.60 -21.17 -13.70
CA SER A 75 -10.23 -20.68 -14.94
C SER A 75 -9.19 -20.20 -15.95
N LEU A 76 -8.08 -19.62 -15.46
CA LEU A 76 -6.94 -19.17 -16.24
C LEU A 76 -5.94 -20.30 -16.58
N LYS A 77 -6.33 -21.56 -16.36
CA LYS A 77 -5.50 -22.75 -16.65
C LYS A 77 -4.23 -22.84 -15.81
N ARG A 78 -4.35 -22.45 -14.53
CA ARG A 78 -3.34 -22.65 -13.49
C ARG A 78 -1.96 -22.04 -13.83
N PRO A 79 -1.88 -20.73 -14.18
CA PRO A 79 -0.61 -20.09 -14.50
C PRO A 79 0.32 -20.04 -13.29
N THR A 80 1.63 -20.03 -13.56
CA THR A 80 2.69 -19.87 -12.55
C THR A 80 3.73 -18.86 -13.06
N PRO A 81 3.90 -17.70 -12.40
CA PRO A 81 3.17 -17.24 -11.22
C PRO A 81 1.74 -16.78 -11.55
N PHE A 82 0.88 -16.77 -10.53
CA PHE A 82 -0.42 -16.11 -10.53
C PHE A 82 -0.35 -14.88 -9.63
N LEU A 83 -0.25 -13.71 -10.24
CA LEU A 83 -0.13 -12.43 -9.55
C LEU A 83 -1.51 -11.93 -9.09
N ALA A 84 -1.64 -11.64 -7.80
CA ALA A 84 -2.76 -10.90 -7.22
C ALA A 84 -2.22 -9.63 -6.54
N LEU A 85 -2.71 -8.46 -6.93
CA LEU A 85 -2.33 -7.18 -6.33
C LEU A 85 -3.48 -6.62 -5.49
N GLU A 86 -3.23 -6.39 -4.20
CA GLU A 86 -4.14 -5.68 -3.29
C GLU A 86 -3.67 -4.23 -3.14
N GLN A 87 -4.51 -3.29 -3.57
CA GLN A 87 -4.28 -1.86 -3.39
C GLN A 87 -5.05 -1.35 -2.17
N GLY A 88 -4.38 -0.57 -1.31
CA GLY A 88 -4.96 -0.13 -0.04
C GLY A 88 -5.01 -1.26 0.98
N ALA A 89 -3.94 -2.05 1.06
CA ALA A 89 -3.89 -3.26 1.88
C ALA A 89 -4.00 -2.99 3.41
N GLY A 90 -3.89 -1.73 3.82
CA GLY A 90 -3.92 -1.31 5.21
C GLY A 90 -2.86 -2.04 6.02
N ARG A 91 -3.31 -2.90 6.93
CA ARG A 91 -2.44 -3.72 7.78
C ARG A 91 -1.97 -5.03 7.11
N GLY A 92 -2.48 -5.36 5.93
CA GLY A 92 -2.15 -6.58 5.19
C GLY A 92 -2.90 -7.83 5.68
N ASP A 93 -3.93 -7.67 6.52
CA ASP A 93 -4.66 -8.78 7.11
C ASP A 93 -5.39 -9.64 6.08
N LEU A 94 -5.89 -9.02 4.99
CA LEU A 94 -6.50 -9.76 3.88
C LEU A 94 -5.48 -10.66 3.19
N ALA A 95 -4.33 -10.10 2.78
CA ALA A 95 -3.24 -10.86 2.18
C ALA A 95 -2.78 -12.03 3.07
N ALA A 96 -2.60 -11.78 4.37
CA ALA A 96 -2.22 -12.81 5.33
C ALA A 96 -3.28 -13.94 5.41
N GLY A 97 -4.56 -13.57 5.51
CA GLY A 97 -5.66 -14.52 5.57
C GLY A 97 -5.81 -15.33 4.28
N VAL A 98 -5.68 -14.69 3.11
CA VAL A 98 -5.72 -15.38 1.81
C VAL A 98 -4.57 -16.37 1.68
N ARG A 99 -3.35 -15.99 2.07
CA ARG A 99 -2.18 -16.89 2.03
C ARG A 99 -2.34 -18.06 2.98
N ALA A 100 -2.84 -17.83 4.19
CA ALA A 100 -3.11 -18.88 5.17
C ALA A 100 -4.18 -19.87 4.65
N TRP A 101 -5.27 -19.35 4.08
CA TRP A 101 -6.29 -20.18 3.44
C TRP A 101 -5.71 -21.00 2.28
N ALA A 102 -4.94 -20.37 1.38
CA ALA A 102 -4.36 -21.04 0.22
C ALA A 102 -3.40 -22.17 0.63
N ALA A 103 -2.52 -21.91 1.60
CA ALA A 103 -1.58 -22.92 2.10
C ALA A 103 -2.30 -24.15 2.68
N LYS A 104 -3.45 -23.94 3.33
CA LYS A 104 -4.22 -25.00 3.98
C LYS A 104 -5.12 -25.77 3.01
N GLU A 105 -5.87 -25.04 2.16
CA GLU A 105 -6.98 -25.61 1.38
C GLU A 105 -6.60 -25.86 -0.09
N ALA A 106 -5.54 -25.22 -0.61
CA ALA A 106 -5.11 -25.35 -2.00
C ALA A 106 -3.57 -25.20 -2.19
N PRO A 107 -2.75 -26.16 -1.75
CA PRO A 107 -1.28 -26.04 -1.75
C PRO A 107 -0.65 -25.75 -3.12
N ASP A 108 -1.19 -26.33 -4.20
CA ASP A 108 -0.71 -26.07 -5.57
C ASP A 108 -0.91 -24.60 -5.97
N PHE A 109 -2.07 -24.04 -5.62
CA PHE A 109 -2.36 -22.62 -5.83
C PHE A 109 -1.49 -21.73 -4.95
N SER A 110 -1.29 -22.12 -3.69
CA SER A 110 -0.41 -21.41 -2.76
C SER A 110 1.01 -21.25 -3.32
N THR A 111 1.53 -22.29 -3.97
CA THR A 111 2.84 -22.28 -4.63
C THR A 111 2.89 -21.34 -5.83
N ALA A 112 1.81 -21.23 -6.60
CA ALA A 112 1.73 -20.35 -7.75
C ALA A 112 1.44 -18.88 -7.37
N LEU A 113 0.82 -18.65 -6.21
CA LEU A 113 0.28 -17.35 -5.80
C LEU A 113 1.38 -16.35 -5.41
N ASP A 114 1.54 -15.33 -6.26
CA ASP A 114 2.28 -14.11 -5.96
C ASP A 114 1.30 -13.03 -5.50
N TYR A 115 0.99 -12.98 -4.19
CA TYR A 115 0.09 -11.98 -3.62
C TYR A 115 0.85 -10.73 -3.16
N ARG A 116 0.81 -9.64 -3.92
CA ARG A 116 1.49 -8.39 -3.60
C ARG A 116 0.51 -7.39 -2.99
N VAL A 117 1.02 -6.62 -2.04
CA VAL A 117 0.28 -5.53 -1.40
C VAL A 117 0.90 -4.20 -1.80
N SER A 118 0.06 -3.20 -1.99
CA SER A 118 0.45 -1.81 -2.18
C SER A 118 -0.47 -0.95 -1.34
N ASP A 119 0.10 0.07 -0.68
CA ASP A 119 -0.67 1.06 0.05
C ASP A 119 0.03 2.41 -0.09
N MET A 120 -0.74 3.49 -0.13
CA MET A 120 -0.20 4.83 -0.22
C MET A 120 0.41 5.24 1.10
N ARG A 121 1.70 5.55 1.07
CA ARG A 121 2.42 6.15 2.18
C ARG A 121 2.52 7.65 2.00
N SER A 122 2.92 8.33 3.07
CA SER A 122 3.14 9.78 3.07
C SER A 122 4.01 10.21 1.88
N GLY A 123 3.49 11.13 1.06
CA GLY A 123 4.20 11.69 -0.09
C GLY A 123 4.11 10.88 -1.40
N GLU A 124 3.37 9.75 -1.44
CA GLU A 124 3.14 8.99 -2.66
C GLU A 124 1.92 9.51 -3.44
N ASP A 125 2.01 9.59 -4.77
CA ASP A 125 0.93 10.05 -5.64
C ASP A 125 0.42 8.92 -6.53
N ALA A 126 -0.83 8.49 -6.32
CA ALA A 126 -1.49 7.49 -7.17
C ALA A 126 -1.74 7.98 -8.61
N LEU A 127 -1.69 9.29 -8.86
CA LEU A 127 -1.93 9.89 -10.18
C LEU A 127 -0.63 10.28 -10.90
N ASN A 128 0.49 10.40 -10.18
CA ASN A 128 1.82 10.67 -10.73
C ASN A 128 2.82 9.61 -10.27
N SER A 129 2.69 8.40 -10.82
CA SER A 129 3.72 7.37 -10.69
C SER A 129 4.84 7.65 -11.71
N VAL A 130 5.82 8.49 -11.35
CA VAL A 130 7.03 8.60 -12.18
C VAL A 130 8.31 8.40 -11.36
N SER A 131 9.08 7.41 -11.86
CA SER A 131 10.50 7.14 -11.71
C SER A 131 10.95 6.31 -10.51
N THR A 132 10.84 4.99 -10.67
CA THR A 132 11.90 4.04 -10.31
C THR A 132 13.28 4.60 -10.63
N GLY A 133 14.19 4.64 -9.65
CA GLY A 133 15.63 4.75 -9.93
C GLY A 133 16.48 5.42 -8.86
N LYS A 134 17.08 4.61 -7.98
CA LYS A 134 18.55 4.50 -7.82
C LYS A 134 18.87 3.46 -6.74
N THR A 135 19.22 2.26 -7.18
CA THR A 135 20.11 1.37 -6.44
C THR A 135 21.41 2.14 -6.17
N LYS A 136 21.74 2.33 -4.89
CA LYS A 136 23.10 2.72 -4.49
C LYS A 136 24.04 1.60 -4.93
N SER A 137 24.93 1.87 -5.88
CA SER A 137 26.15 1.08 -6.02
C SER A 137 27.05 1.41 -4.85
N GLU A 138 27.39 0.42 -4.04
CA GLU A 138 28.49 0.53 -3.08
C GLU A 138 29.81 0.63 -3.86
N ALA A 139 30.58 1.65 -3.52
CA ALA A 139 31.93 1.86 -4.02
C ALA A 139 32.87 0.80 -3.43
N SER A 140 33.62 0.09 -4.28
CA SER A 140 34.84 -0.59 -3.86
C SER A 140 36.02 0.33 -4.14
N ASP A 141 36.59 0.87 -3.07
CA ASP A 141 37.80 1.66 -3.07
C ASP A 141 39.00 0.69 -3.10
N ALA A 142 39.78 0.71 -4.18
CA ALA A 142 41.06 0.01 -4.27
C ALA A 142 42.08 0.96 -4.93
N PRO A 143 43.27 1.13 -4.35
CA PRO A 143 44.19 2.19 -4.75
C PRO A 143 44.92 1.87 -6.07
N GLU A 144 45.14 2.91 -6.88
CA GLU A 144 45.97 2.85 -8.09
C GLU A 144 47.43 2.51 -7.75
N PRO A 145 48.09 1.59 -8.50
CA PRO A 145 49.53 1.47 -8.43
C PRO A 145 50.21 2.56 -9.27
N SER A 146 51.20 3.17 -8.64
CA SER A 146 52.11 4.19 -9.16
C SER A 146 52.80 3.81 -10.46
N VAL A 147 52.89 4.79 -11.37
CA VAL A 147 53.66 4.81 -12.61
C VAL A 147 55.15 4.48 -12.36
N ILE A 148 55.64 3.37 -12.93
CA ILE A 148 56.81 3.29 -13.84
C ILE A 148 56.55 2.13 -14.81
#